data_AF-A0A1E3H9G0-F1
#
_entry.id   AF-A0A1E3H9G0-F1
#
_cell.length_a   1.000
_cell.length_b   1.000
_cell.length_c   1.000
_cell.angle_alpha   90.00
_cell.angle_beta   90.00
_cell.angle_gamma   90.00
#
_symmetry.space_group_name_H-M   'P 1'
#
loop_
_entity.id
_entity.type
_entity.pdbx_description
1 polymer ?
#
loop_
_entity_poly.entity_id
_entity_poly.type
_entity_poly.pdbx_seq_one_letter_code
_entity_poly.pdbx_strand_id
1 'polypeptide(L)'
;MYRGKLMEAEDTLNIALREITVTARDGRVSQLEQVYIRGSMIRFIIVPDLLAQAPMFKRVGPNAMRGRGIGAARGRATIQRANARRGTTTRTNQGVRR
;
A
#
# COMPACT_ATOMS: atom_id res chain seq x y z
N MET A 1 -25.33 -1.06 11.35
CA MET A 1 -24.48 -0.69 10.20
C MET A 1 -25.08 0.55 9.57
N TYR A 2 -24.30 1.63 9.45
CA TYR A 2 -24.73 2.86 8.78
C TYR A 2 -24.12 2.85 7.38
N ARG A 3 -24.96 2.92 6.34
CA ARG A 3 -24.52 3.01 4.93
C ARG A 3 -25.11 4.27 4.31
N GLY A 4 -24.26 5.17 3.85
CA GLY A 4 -24.70 6.43 3.25
C GLY A 4 -23.53 7.15 2.58
N LYS A 5 -23.79 8.38 2.13
CA LYS A 5 -22.78 9.25 1.52
C LYS A 5 -22.01 9.98 2.61
N LEU A 6 -20.68 9.91 2.56
CA LEU A 6 -19.81 10.69 3.43
C LEU A 6 -19.81 12.14 2.99
N MET A 7 -20.17 13.05 3.88
CA MET A 7 -20.19 14.49 3.63
C MET A 7 -18.93 15.15 4.18
N GLU A 8 -18.64 14.88 5.45
CA GLU A 8 -17.50 15.45 6.16
C GLU A 8 -16.86 14.39 7.07
N ALA A 9 -15.55 14.48 7.22
CA ALA A 9 -14.77 13.65 8.12
C ALA A 9 -13.68 14.49 8.79
N GLU A 10 -13.67 14.52 10.12
CA GLU A 10 -12.63 15.14 10.94
C GLU A 10 -11.46 14.18 11.16
N ASP A 11 -10.30 14.70 11.58
CA ASP A 11 -9.12 13.91 11.95
C ASP A 11 -9.39 12.96 13.13
N THR A 12 -10.32 13.31 14.00
CA THR A 12 -10.79 12.48 15.13
C THR A 12 -11.74 11.37 14.70
N LEU A 13 -12.03 11.28 13.39
CA LEU A 13 -13.02 10.41 12.76
C LEU A 13 -14.47 10.69 13.16
N ASN A 14 -14.76 11.86 13.73
CA ASN A 14 -16.13 12.33 13.71
C ASN A 14 -16.56 12.52 12.26
N ILE A 15 -17.70 11.96 11.88
CA ILE A 15 -18.18 11.99 10.50
C ILE A 15 -19.63 12.45 10.40
N ALA A 16 -19.91 13.18 9.33
CA ALA A 16 -21.26 13.49 8.89
C ALA A 16 -21.61 12.65 7.65
N LEU A 17 -22.75 11.96 7.71
CA LEU A 17 -23.31 11.18 6.61
C LEU A 17 -24.63 11.79 6.14
N ARG A 18 -24.98 11.56 4.87
CA ARG A 18 -26.30 11.84 4.28
C ARG A 18 -26.85 10.63 3.53
N GLU A 19 -28.18 10.61 3.34
CA GLU A 19 -28.91 9.53 2.65
C GLU A 19 -28.55 8.15 3.23
N ILE A 20 -28.81 7.96 4.52
CA ILE A 20 -28.31 6.81 5.27
C ILE A 20 -29.39 5.74 5.38
N THR A 21 -29.03 4.53 4.99
CA THR A 21 -29.72 3.31 5.40
C THR A 21 -29.03 2.72 6.63
N VAL A 22 -29.78 2.56 7.71
CA VAL A 22 -29.30 1.98 8.97
C VAL A 22 -29.87 0.59 9.15
N THR A 23 -29.00 -0.39 9.35
CA THR A 23 -29.37 -1.75 9.78
C THR A 23 -29.05 -1.92 11.25
N ALA A 24 -30.08 -2.06 12.09
CA ALA A 24 -29.93 -2.32 13.52
C ALA A 24 -29.47 -3.76 13.78
N ARG A 25 -29.10 -4.07 15.04
CA ARG A 25 -28.60 -5.41 15.41
C ARG A 25 -29.66 -6.50 15.29
N ASP A 26 -30.93 -6.15 15.44
CA ASP A 26 -32.09 -7.01 15.25
C ASP A 26 -32.44 -7.21 13.76
N GLY A 27 -31.67 -6.64 12.83
CA GLY A 27 -31.87 -6.73 11.39
C GLY A 27 -32.87 -5.72 10.82
N ARG A 28 -33.54 -4.92 11.66
CA ARG A 28 -34.45 -3.88 11.18
C ARG A 28 -33.69 -2.82 10.39
N VAL A 29 -34.31 -2.38 9.31
CA VAL A 29 -33.75 -1.36 8.41
C VAL A 29 -34.58 -0.09 8.52
N SER A 30 -33.91 1.05 8.68
CA SER A 30 -34.50 2.38 8.66
C SER A 30 -33.72 3.33 7.76
N GLN A 31 -34.38 4.40 7.32
CA GLN A 31 -33.76 5.46 6.52
C GLN A 31 -33.63 6.72 7.39
N LEU A 32 -32.52 7.44 7.23
CA LEU A 32 -32.23 8.71 7.87
C LEU A 32 -31.67 9.68 6.84
N GLU A 33 -32.12 10.92 6.85
CA GLU A 33 -31.63 11.93 5.90
C GLU A 33 -30.20 12.37 6.20
N GLN A 34 -29.88 12.61 7.47
CA GLN A 34 -28.57 13.08 7.92
C GLN A 34 -28.23 12.51 9.31
N VAL A 35 -26.96 12.15 9.51
CA VAL A 35 -26.45 11.63 10.80
C VAL A 35 -25.05 12.17 11.06
N TYR A 36 -24.76 12.52 12.31
CA TYR A 36 -23.40 12.77 12.80
C TYR A 36 -22.98 11.64 13.75
N ILE A 37 -21.82 11.03 13.51
CA ILE A 37 -21.28 9.92 14.29
C ILE A 37 -19.96 10.36 14.92
N ARG A 38 -19.84 10.22 16.25
CA ARG A 38 -18.59 10.44 16.97
C ARG A 38 -17.56 9.38 16.60
N GLY A 39 -16.35 9.78 16.25
CA GLY A 39 -15.30 8.89 15.76
C GLY A 39 -14.91 7.78 16.73
N SER A 40 -14.90 8.08 18.04
CA SER A 40 -14.59 7.08 19.07
C SER A 40 -15.63 5.95 19.18
N MET A 41 -16.79 6.06 18.54
CA MET A 41 -17.82 5.01 18.49
C MET A 41 -17.70 4.14 17.23
N ILE A 42 -16.86 4.52 16.27
CA ILE A 42 -16.67 3.79 15.01
C ILE A 42 -15.71 2.63 15.23
N ARG A 43 -16.11 1.44 14.79
CA ARG A 43 -15.29 0.22 14.89
C ARG A 43 -14.47 -0.02 13.63
N PHE A 44 -15.10 0.10 12.47
CA PHE A 44 -14.46 -0.02 11.17
C PHE A 44 -15.28 0.77 10.15
N ILE A 45 -14.64 1.11 9.03
CA ILE A 45 -15.26 1.76 7.88
C ILE A 45 -15.06 0.84 6.68
N ILE A 46 -16.13 0.63 5.91
CA ILE A 46 -16.05 -0.03 4.61
C ILE A 46 -16.11 1.09 3.56
N VAL A 47 -15.08 1.16 2.73
CA VAL A 47 -14.98 2.13 1.63
C VAL A 47 -15.14 1.43 0.29
N PRO A 48 -15.48 2.16 -0.79
CA PRO A 48 -15.51 1.60 -2.14
C PRO A 48 -14.17 0.96 -2.52
N ASP A 49 -14.24 -0.15 -3.23
CA ASP A 49 -13.09 -0.91 -3.74
C ASP A 49 -12.23 -0.12 -4.74
N LEU A 50 -12.77 0.90 -5.38
CA LEU A 50 -12.04 1.88 -6.20
C LEU A 50 -10.83 2.49 -5.45
N LEU A 51 -10.91 2.63 -4.12
CA LEU A 51 -9.82 3.15 -3.32
C LEU A 51 -8.68 2.14 -3.10
N ALA A 52 -8.89 0.85 -3.36
CA ALA A 52 -7.83 -0.16 -3.21
C ALA A 52 -6.63 0.10 -4.15
N GLN A 53 -6.88 0.71 -5.31
CA GLN A 53 -5.83 1.07 -6.27
C GLN A 53 -5.19 2.44 -5.97
N ALA A 54 -5.81 3.24 -5.10
CA ALA A 54 -5.31 4.56 -4.77
C ALA A 54 -3.94 4.46 -4.05
N PRO A 55 -3.00 5.37 -4.34
CA PRO A 55 -1.63 5.29 -3.81
C PRO A 55 -1.59 5.32 -2.28
N MET A 56 -2.59 5.92 -1.63
CA MET A 56 -2.69 6.04 -0.17
C MET A 56 -2.96 4.70 0.54
N PHE A 57 -3.56 3.73 -0.15
CA PHE A 57 -3.87 2.40 0.42
C PHE A 57 -2.83 1.34 0.03
N LYS A 58 -1.80 1.71 -0.75
CA LYS A 58 -0.66 0.82 -1.02
C LYS A 58 0.18 0.70 0.23
N ARG A 59 0.42 -0.55 0.68
CA ARG A 59 1.32 -0.83 1.79
C ARG A 59 2.70 -0.24 1.51
N VAL A 60 3.10 0.73 2.31
CA VAL A 60 4.48 1.22 2.36
C VAL A 60 5.32 0.16 3.08
N GLY A 61 5.69 -0.91 2.37
CA GLY A 61 6.68 -1.86 2.86
C GLY A 61 8.09 -1.24 2.84
N PRO A 62 9.09 -1.86 3.50
CA PRO A 62 10.49 -1.43 3.45
C PRO A 62 11.07 -1.36 2.01
N ASN A 63 10.37 -1.94 1.03
CA ASN A 63 10.71 -1.89 -0.39
C ASN A 63 9.86 -0.89 -1.22
N ALA A 64 8.84 -0.24 -0.65
CA ALA A 64 7.96 0.69 -1.39
C ALA A 64 8.67 1.98 -1.83
N MET A 65 9.74 2.37 -1.13
CA MET A 65 10.66 3.44 -1.56
C MET A 65 11.88 2.92 -2.35
N ARG A 66 12.08 1.61 -2.43
CA ARG A 66 13.30 0.99 -2.94
C ARG A 66 13.23 0.85 -4.46
N GLY A 67 13.30 1.99 -5.13
CA GLY A 67 13.23 2.10 -6.59
C GLY A 67 12.92 3.51 -7.09
N ARG A 68 12.46 4.41 -6.21
CA ARG A 68 12.22 5.83 -6.53
C ARG A 68 13.33 6.76 -6.02
N GLY A 69 14.49 6.19 -5.71
CA GLY A 69 15.72 6.92 -5.46
C GLY A 69 16.64 6.82 -6.67
N ILE A 70 17.13 7.96 -7.13
CA ILE A 70 18.07 8.19 -8.26
C ILE A 70 19.37 7.33 -8.17
N GLY A 71 19.59 6.56 -7.11
CA GLY A 71 20.79 5.74 -6.89
C GLY A 71 20.67 4.21 -7.13
N ALA A 72 19.47 3.63 -7.28
CA ALA A 72 19.34 2.16 -7.35
C ALA A 72 19.88 1.53 -8.65
N ALA A 73 19.91 2.29 -9.74
CA ALA A 73 20.43 1.83 -11.03
C ALA A 73 21.97 1.85 -11.09
N ARG A 74 22.64 2.76 -10.35
CA ARG A 74 24.12 2.90 -10.41
C ARG A 74 24.86 1.79 -9.66
N GLY A 75 24.28 1.26 -8.57
CA GLY A 75 24.94 0.21 -7.78
C GLY A 75 24.98 -1.15 -8.47
N ARG A 76 23.97 -1.48 -9.30
CA ARG A 76 24.00 -2.74 -10.06
C ARG A 76 25.03 -2.71 -11.18
N ALA A 77 25.16 -1.59 -11.89
CA ALA A 77 26.12 -1.46 -12.99
C ALA A 77 27.59 -1.57 -12.51
N THR A 78 27.93 -1.07 -11.32
CA THR A 78 29.28 -1.20 -10.76
C THR A 78 29.59 -2.62 -10.29
N ILE A 79 28.65 -3.29 -9.62
CA ILE A 79 28.82 -4.70 -9.18
C ILE A 79 28.92 -5.64 -10.38
N GLN A 80 28.11 -5.43 -11.43
CA GLN A 80 28.16 -6.23 -12.65
C GLN A 80 29.47 -6.03 -13.42
N ARG A 81 29.99 -4.79 -13.50
CA ARG A 81 31.32 -4.49 -14.07
C ARG A 81 32.47 -5.07 -13.24
N ALA A 82 32.35 -5.09 -11.91
CA ALA A 82 33.36 -5.69 -11.03
C ALA A 82 33.43 -7.21 -11.19
N ASN A 83 32.28 -7.89 -11.33
CA ASN A 83 32.24 -9.33 -11.58
C ASN A 83 32.71 -9.70 -12.99
N ALA A 84 32.39 -8.90 -14.02
CA ALA A 84 32.93 -9.09 -15.37
C ALA A 84 34.46 -9.01 -15.42
N ARG A 85 35.09 -8.21 -14.55
CA ARG A 85 36.55 -8.09 -14.45
C ARG A 85 37.24 -9.24 -13.69
N ARG A 86 36.49 -10.07 -12.94
CA ARG A 86 37.06 -11.21 -12.18
C ARG A 86 36.89 -12.57 -12.87
N GLY A 87 36.32 -12.60 -14.08
CA GLY A 87 35.97 -13.83 -14.77
C GLY A 87 36.74 -14.09 -16.07
N THR A 88 38.07 -14.02 -16.10
CA THR A 88 38.90 -14.64 -17.16
C THR A 88 40.33 -14.89 -16.67
N THR A 89 40.54 -15.95 -15.88
CA THR A 89 41.83 -16.68 -15.86
C THR A 89 41.52 -18.14 -15.52
N THR A 90 41.00 -18.87 -16.51
CA THR A 90 40.86 -20.32 -16.44
C THR A 90 41.94 -20.96 -17.31
N ARG A 91 42.87 -21.66 -16.65
CA ARG A 91 43.64 -22.82 -17.12
C ARG A 91 44.54 -22.65 -18.35
N THR A 92 45.82 -22.31 -18.11
CA THR A 92 46.90 -22.77 -18.99
C THR A 92 47.37 -24.15 -18.52
N ASN A 93 47.00 -25.13 -19.33
CA ASN A 93 47.48 -26.49 -19.35
C ASN A 93 48.89 -26.50 -19.96
N GLN A 94 49.94 -26.86 -19.22
CA GLN A 94 51.21 -27.29 -19.82
C GLN A 94 51.96 -28.23 -18.86
N GLY A 95 51.77 -29.53 -19.07
CA GLY A 95 52.73 -30.54 -18.63
C GLY A 95 53.96 -30.47 -19.52
N VAL A 96 55.12 -30.23 -18.92
CA VAL A 96 56.42 -30.28 -19.59
C VAL A 96 57.02 -31.66 -19.35
N ARG A 97 57.22 -32.37 -20.45
CA ARG A 97 58.04 -33.57 -20.56
C ARG A 97 59.49 -33.25 -20.16
N ARG A 98 60.06 -34.00 -19.23
CA ARG A 98 61.35 -34.71 -19.33
C ARG A 98 61.64 -35.45 -18.03
#